data_AF-A0A7S0RIQ4-F1
#
_entry.id   AF-A0A7S0RIQ4-F1
#
_cell.length_a   1.000
_cell.length_b   1.000
_cell.length_c   1.000
_cell.angle_alpha   90.00
_cell.angle_beta   90.00
_cell.angle_gamma   90.00
#
_symmetry.space_group_name_H-M   'P 1'
#
loop_
_entity.id
_entity.type
_entity.pdbx_description
1 polymer ?
#
loop_
_entity_poly.entity_id
_entity_poly.type
_entity_poly.pdbx_seq_one_letter_code
_entity_poly.pdbx_strand_id
1 'polypeptide(L)'
;VSTEDGQVACHDARQLSAGGGGRSQVYALAAHEQATCAMSFSHVAPQILATASTDKTVKLWDTSGGTPSCLATEQVKVGAVFSMGFCRDSPFLLATGGSKGEVCVWDTLTNATIQKKFGHLAGGRAPSSGSGLVWGHKDKE
;
A
#
# COMPACT_ATOMS: atom_id res chain seq x y z
N VAL A 1 -3.38 11.14 -6.30
CA VAL A 1 -2.39 12.21 -6.08
C VAL A 1 -1.88 12.07 -4.65
N SER A 2 -0.59 12.20 -4.42
CA SER A 2 -0.01 12.25 -3.07
C SER A 2 0.72 13.57 -2.85
N THR A 3 0.87 14.00 -1.59
CA THR A 3 1.57 15.23 -1.22
C THR A 3 2.75 14.96 -0.28
N GLU A 4 3.58 15.98 -0.09
CA GLU A 4 4.71 15.98 0.85
C GLU A 4 4.28 15.93 2.32
N ASP A 5 3.06 16.40 2.62
CA ASP A 5 2.44 16.33 3.97
C ASP A 5 1.68 15.02 4.22
N GLY A 6 1.97 13.99 3.42
CA GLY A 6 1.40 12.65 3.60
C GLY A 6 -0.09 12.51 3.25
N GLN A 7 -0.67 13.47 2.52
CA GLN A 7 -2.04 13.35 2.03
C GLN A 7 -2.10 12.49 0.77
N VAL A 8 -3.16 11.69 0.64
CA VAL A 8 -3.47 10.92 -0.57
C VAL A 8 -4.90 11.23 -1.00
N ALA A 9 -5.07 11.69 -2.23
CA ALA A 9 -6.37 11.94 -2.86
C ALA A 9 -6.59 11.00 -4.05
N CYS A 10 -7.78 10.41 -4.11
CA CYS A 10 -8.26 9.63 -5.24
C CYS A 10 -9.26 10.44 -6.04
N HIS A 11 -9.16 10.35 -7.36
CA HIS A 11 -10.05 11.04 -8.28
C HIS A 11 -10.60 10.07 -9.31
N ASP A 12 -11.87 10.21 -9.67
CA ASP A 12 -12.46 9.47 -10.79
C ASP A 12 -12.21 10.26 -12.07
N ALA A 13 -11.34 9.73 -12.94
CA ALA A 13 -11.00 10.37 -14.20
C ALA A 13 -12.19 10.42 -15.18
N ARG A 14 -13.25 9.63 -14.96
CA ARG A 14 -14.47 9.60 -15.79
C ARG A 14 -15.47 10.67 -15.36
N GLN A 15 -15.36 11.19 -14.14
CA GLN A 15 -16.24 12.21 -13.60
C GLN A 15 -15.50 13.56 -13.65
N LEU A 16 -15.91 14.42 -14.58
CA LEU A 16 -15.47 15.81 -14.59
C LEU A 16 -16.29 16.59 -13.55
N SER A 17 -15.62 17.40 -12.74
CA SER A 17 -16.31 18.30 -11.82
C SER A 17 -17.25 19.23 -12.58
N ALA A 18 -18.44 19.48 -12.02
CA ALA A 18 -19.52 20.25 -12.64
C ALA A 18 -19.17 21.72 -12.97
N GLY A 19 -17.98 22.19 -12.61
CA GLY A 19 -17.50 23.58 -12.80
C GLY A 19 -16.38 23.77 -13.82
N GLY A 20 -16.02 22.77 -14.63
CA GLY A 20 -15.05 22.93 -15.72
C GLY A 20 -13.58 22.89 -15.27
N GLY A 21 -12.95 21.72 -15.44
CA GLY A 21 -11.48 21.57 -15.45
C GLY A 21 -10.88 20.68 -14.36
N GLY A 22 -11.59 20.44 -13.25
CA GLY A 22 -11.09 19.60 -12.16
C GLY A 22 -11.52 18.13 -12.28
N ARG A 23 -10.61 17.19 -12.01
CA ARG A 23 -10.96 15.77 -11.79
C ARG A 23 -11.80 15.65 -10.52
N SER A 24 -12.98 15.00 -10.59
CA SER A 24 -13.83 14.81 -9.41
C SER A 24 -13.10 13.98 -8.37
N GLN A 25 -12.87 14.56 -7.19
CA GLN A 25 -12.27 13.86 -6.06
C GLN A 25 -13.29 12.89 -5.47
N VAL A 26 -12.90 11.62 -5.36
CA VAL A 26 -13.71 10.56 -4.74
C VAL A 26 -13.50 10.57 -3.23
N TYR A 27 -12.23 10.62 -2.81
CA TYR A 27 -11.86 10.69 -1.40
C TYR A 27 -10.47 11.32 -1.22
N ALA A 28 -10.18 11.81 -0.01
CA ALA A 28 -8.83 12.05 0.48
C ALA A 28 -8.63 11.38 1.83
N LEU A 29 -7.37 11.08 2.14
CA LEU A 29 -6.96 10.52 3.41
C LEU A 29 -5.62 11.12 3.84
N ALA A 30 -5.48 11.42 5.14
CA ALA A 30 -4.21 11.72 5.79
C ALA A 30 -3.48 10.39 6.02
N ALA A 31 -2.73 9.96 5.01
CA ALA A 31 -2.16 8.63 4.97
C ALA A 31 -1.00 8.50 5.96
N HIS A 32 -0.12 9.48 5.94
CA HIS A 32 1.18 9.43 6.59
C HIS A 32 1.51 10.76 7.25
N GLU A 33 2.44 10.73 8.21
CA GLU A 33 2.95 11.93 8.90
C GLU A 33 4.01 12.67 8.05
N GLN A 34 4.47 12.04 6.97
CA GLN A 34 5.46 12.58 6.04
C GLN A 34 5.09 12.21 4.60
N ALA A 35 5.92 12.64 3.64
CA ALA A 35 5.68 12.47 2.21
C ALA A 35 5.27 11.04 1.85
N THR A 36 4.16 10.91 1.13
CA THR A 36 3.75 9.63 0.55
C THR A 36 4.39 9.48 -0.82
N CYS A 37 5.38 8.59 -0.91
CA CYS A 37 6.24 8.46 -2.09
C CYS A 37 5.76 7.40 -3.07
N ALA A 38 5.05 6.37 -2.59
CA ALA A 38 4.58 5.28 -3.44
C ALA A 38 3.19 4.81 -3.05
N MET A 39 2.43 4.37 -4.05
CA MET A 39 1.08 3.82 -3.87
C MET A 39 0.87 2.68 -4.86
N SER A 40 0.14 1.64 -4.44
CA SER A 40 -0.21 0.53 -5.32
C SER A 40 -1.57 -0.02 -4.96
N PHE A 41 -2.45 -0.22 -5.95
CA PHE A 41 -3.66 -0.99 -5.76
C PHE A 41 -3.36 -2.49 -5.88
N SER A 42 -4.08 -3.32 -5.14
CA SER A 42 -4.05 -4.77 -5.35
C SER A 42 -4.76 -5.13 -6.65
N HIS A 43 -4.15 -6.04 -7.41
CA HIS A 43 -4.71 -6.50 -8.68
C HIS A 43 -5.89 -7.45 -8.52
N VAL A 44 -5.92 -8.23 -7.42
CA VAL A 44 -7.00 -9.19 -7.14
C VAL A 44 -8.10 -8.58 -6.28
N ALA A 45 -7.76 -7.59 -5.46
CA ALA A 45 -8.70 -6.89 -4.59
C ALA A 45 -8.56 -5.38 -4.83
N PRO A 46 -9.18 -4.80 -5.87
CA PRO A 46 -9.01 -3.40 -6.24
C PRO A 46 -9.39 -2.40 -5.13
N GLN A 47 -10.14 -2.84 -4.13
CA GLN A 47 -10.49 -2.06 -2.95
C GLN A 47 -9.34 -1.91 -1.94
N ILE A 48 -8.27 -2.69 -2.07
CA ILE A 48 -7.06 -2.56 -1.25
C ILE A 48 -6.10 -1.59 -1.94
N LEU A 49 -5.86 -0.46 -1.28
CA LEU A 49 -4.81 0.49 -1.64
C LEU A 49 -3.65 0.36 -0.64
N ALA A 50 -2.43 0.21 -1.14
CA ALA A 50 -1.22 0.36 -0.36
C ALA A 50 -0.65 1.77 -0.52
N THR A 51 -0.20 2.38 0.58
CA THR A 51 0.57 3.64 0.60
C THR A 51 1.87 3.45 1.35
N ALA A 52 2.93 4.12 0.91
CA ALA A 52 4.25 4.05 1.54
C ALA A 52 4.89 5.44 1.62
N SER A 53 5.66 5.67 2.69
CA SER A 53 6.15 7.01 3.04
C SER A 53 7.58 7.04 3.56
N THR A 54 8.16 8.24 3.54
CA THR A 54 9.41 8.54 4.24
C THR A 54 9.32 8.43 5.76
N ASP A 55 8.10 8.37 6.33
CA ASP A 55 7.86 8.01 7.73
C ASP A 55 8.24 6.55 8.07
N LYS A 56 8.74 5.81 7.07
CA LYS A 56 9.25 4.43 7.14
C LYS A 56 8.13 3.39 7.30
N THR A 57 6.87 3.78 7.11
CA THR A 57 5.72 2.89 7.23
C THR A 57 5.09 2.59 5.87
N VAL A 58 4.40 1.46 5.84
CA VAL A 58 3.50 1.07 4.76
C VAL A 58 2.13 0.86 5.37
N LYS A 59 1.10 1.43 4.75
CA LYS A 59 -0.28 1.28 5.19
C LYS A 59 -1.14 0.65 4.11
N LEU A 60 -2.08 -0.18 4.55
CA LEU A 60 -3.09 -0.77 3.68
C LEU A 60 -4.45 -0.19 4.03
N TRP A 61 -5.19 0.18 3.01
CA TRP A 61 -6.46 0.85 3.12
C TRP A 61 -7.53 0.07 2.38
N ASP A 62 -8.70 -0.02 3.00
CA ASP A 62 -9.90 -0.46 2.34
C ASP A 62 -10.69 0.75 1.85
N THR A 63 -10.94 0.78 0.54
CA THR A 63 -11.55 1.89 -0.18
C THR A 63 -13.00 1.61 -0.61
N SER A 64 -13.59 0.50 -0.14
CA SER A 64 -14.93 0.06 -0.56
C SER A 64 -16.11 0.93 -0.12
N GLY A 65 -15.94 1.75 0.92
CA GLY A 65 -17.03 2.50 1.57
C GLY A 65 -17.11 4.00 1.22
N GLY A 66 -16.45 4.47 0.15
CA GLY A 66 -16.37 5.89 -0.19
C GLY A 66 -15.36 6.66 0.66
N THR A 67 -15.28 6.38 1.96
CA THR A 67 -14.19 6.86 2.84
C THR A 67 -13.23 5.71 3.14
N PRO A 68 -11.93 5.86 2.80
CA PRO A 68 -10.93 4.82 3.08
C PRO A 68 -10.75 4.56 4.58
N SER A 69 -10.61 3.30 4.97
CA SER A 69 -10.30 2.88 6.33
C SER A 69 -8.97 2.13 6.38
N CYS A 70 -8.15 2.40 7.40
CA CYS A 70 -6.85 1.74 7.56
C CYS A 70 -7.06 0.29 8.04
N LEU A 71 -6.60 -0.67 7.24
CA LEU A 71 -6.63 -2.11 7.55
C LEU A 71 -5.40 -2.55 8.33
N ALA A 72 -4.24 -1.97 7.99
CA ALA A 72 -2.95 -2.35 8.54
C ALA A 72 -1.95 -1.21 8.42
N THR A 73 -1.03 -1.13 9.38
CA THR A 73 0.16 -0.27 9.34
C THR A 73 1.35 -1.13 9.69
N GLU A 74 2.36 -1.15 8.83
CA GLU A 74 3.58 -1.94 9.01
C GLU A 74 4.80 -1.01 9.01
N GLN A 75 5.63 -1.12 10.05
CA GLN A 75 6.92 -0.45 10.10
C GLN A 75 7.95 -1.29 9.36
N VAL A 76 8.37 -0.86 8.17
CA VAL A 76 9.32 -1.61 7.36
C VAL A 76 10.77 -1.25 7.72
N LYS A 77 11.66 -2.24 7.63
CA LYS A 77 13.07 -2.07 8.04
C LYS A 77 13.94 -1.36 7.00
N VAL A 78 13.43 -1.15 5.79
CA VAL A 78 14.14 -0.59 4.62
C VAL A 78 14.46 0.91 4.70
N GLY A 79 14.06 1.60 5.78
CA GLY A 79 14.23 3.05 5.93
C GLY A 79 13.09 3.83 5.29
N ALA A 80 13.36 5.05 4.82
CA ALA A 80 12.35 5.84 4.11
C ALA A 80 11.96 5.09 2.82
N VAL A 81 10.65 4.88 2.62
CA VAL A 81 10.17 4.01 1.53
C VAL A 81 9.92 4.85 0.29
N PHE A 82 10.55 4.48 -0.81
CA PHE A 82 10.46 5.22 -2.08
C PHE A 82 9.79 4.43 -3.20
N SER A 83 9.73 3.11 -3.07
CA SER A 83 9.15 2.23 -4.07
C SER A 83 8.35 1.11 -3.41
N MET A 84 7.24 0.74 -4.05
CA MET A 84 6.34 -0.30 -3.58
C MET A 84 5.52 -0.88 -4.73
N GLY A 85 5.20 -2.17 -4.68
CA GLY A 85 4.29 -2.80 -5.64
C GLY A 85 3.76 -4.15 -5.19
N PHE A 86 2.48 -4.41 -5.48
CA PHE A 86 1.90 -5.75 -5.34
C PHE A 86 2.47 -6.69 -6.40
N CYS A 87 2.80 -7.91 -5.99
CA CYS A 87 3.21 -8.97 -6.92
C CYS A 87 1.99 -9.44 -7.74
N ARG A 88 2.18 -9.61 -9.05
CA ARG A 88 1.13 -10.12 -9.95
C ARG A 88 0.92 -11.62 -9.81
N ASP A 89 2.00 -12.38 -9.65
CA ASP A 89 1.95 -13.85 -9.62
C ASP A 89 1.61 -14.39 -8.22
N SER A 90 1.90 -13.60 -7.19
CA SER A 90 1.61 -13.95 -5.79
C SER A 90 0.67 -12.89 -5.21
N PRO A 91 -0.65 -13.07 -5.37
CA PRO A 91 -1.63 -12.12 -4.88
C PRO A 91 -1.43 -11.94 -3.37
N PHE A 92 -1.44 -10.69 -2.90
CA PHE A 92 -1.19 -10.26 -1.52
C PHE A 92 0.27 -10.20 -1.04
N LEU A 93 1.26 -10.54 -1.87
CA LEU A 93 2.64 -10.16 -1.58
C LEU A 93 2.90 -8.71 -2.03
N LEU A 94 3.47 -7.92 -1.13
CA LEU A 94 3.81 -6.52 -1.35
C LEU A 94 5.32 -6.34 -1.16
N ALA A 95 6.02 -5.93 -2.22
CA ALA A 95 7.44 -5.59 -2.15
C ALA A 95 7.60 -4.10 -1.89
N THR A 96 8.55 -3.74 -1.03
CA THR A 96 8.86 -2.35 -0.64
C THR A 96 10.36 -2.14 -0.65
N GLY A 97 10.83 -1.01 -1.15
CA GLY A 97 12.25 -0.65 -1.21
C GLY A 97 12.47 0.77 -0.69
N GLY A 98 13.59 0.98 0.01
CA GLY A 98 13.84 2.23 0.70
C GLY A 98 15.30 2.65 0.82
N SER A 99 15.52 3.72 1.58
CA SER A 99 16.79 4.43 1.71
C SER A 99 17.97 3.60 2.24
N LYS A 100 17.72 2.42 2.82
CA LYS A 100 18.79 1.53 3.30
C LYS A 100 19.34 0.56 2.25
N GLY A 101 18.82 0.60 1.02
CA GLY A 101 19.21 -0.35 -0.03
C GLY A 101 18.68 -1.78 0.21
N GLU A 102 17.73 -1.95 1.12
CA GLU A 102 17.06 -3.21 1.40
C GLU A 102 15.68 -3.26 0.74
N VAL A 103 15.20 -4.48 0.49
CA VAL A 103 13.84 -4.78 0.03
C VAL A 103 13.13 -5.58 1.12
N CYS A 104 11.90 -5.21 1.44
CA CYS A 104 11.03 -6.00 2.31
C CYS A 104 9.84 -6.51 1.52
N VAL A 105 9.61 -7.83 1.59
CA VAL A 105 8.43 -8.48 1.04
C VAL A 105 7.50 -8.83 2.19
N TRP A 106 6.32 -8.22 2.19
CA TRP A 106 5.28 -8.44 3.17
C TRP A 106 4.16 -9.28 2.58
N ASP A 107 3.84 -10.39 3.24
CA ASP A 107 2.61 -11.11 2.99
C ASP A 107 1.44 -10.45 3.74
N THR A 108 0.65 -9.66 3.03
CA THR A 108 -0.46 -8.88 3.61
C THR A 108 -1.59 -9.78 4.14
N LEU A 109 -1.64 -11.03 3.68
CA LEU A 109 -2.50 -12.08 4.20
C LEU A 109 -2.10 -12.52 5.63
N THR A 110 -0.96 -12.13 6.17
CA THR A 110 -0.69 -12.39 7.60
C THR A 110 -1.54 -11.53 8.53
N ASN A 111 -2.10 -10.43 8.01
CA ASN A 111 -3.02 -9.59 8.77
C ASN A 111 -4.43 -10.19 8.83
N ALA A 112 -4.94 -10.43 10.03
CA ALA A 112 -6.24 -11.07 10.25
C ALA A 112 -7.43 -10.30 9.65
N THR A 113 -7.38 -8.96 9.66
CA THR A 113 -8.43 -8.12 9.06
C THR A 113 -8.48 -8.30 7.55
N ILE A 114 -7.32 -8.29 6.90
CA ILE A 114 -7.19 -8.49 5.45
C ILE A 114 -7.63 -9.91 5.09
N GLN A 115 -7.20 -10.91 5.83
CA GLN A 115 -7.63 -12.30 5.65
C GLN A 115 -9.14 -12.46 5.71
N LYS A 116 -9.74 -11.96 6.78
CA LYS A 116 -11.18 -12.08 6.99
C LYS A 116 -11.96 -11.44 5.85
N LYS A 117 -11.51 -10.29 5.34
CA LYS A 117 -12.25 -9.53 4.32
C LYS A 117 -11.96 -9.97 2.89
N PHE A 118 -10.70 -10.28 2.57
CA PHE A 118 -10.24 -10.48 1.20
C PHE A 118 -9.52 -11.83 0.98
N GLY A 119 -9.31 -12.63 2.01
CA GLY A 119 -8.60 -13.92 1.92
C GLY A 119 -9.26 -14.92 0.96
N HIS A 120 -10.57 -14.82 0.75
CA HIS A 120 -11.29 -15.63 -0.25
C HIS A 120 -10.79 -15.42 -1.69
N LEU A 121 -10.14 -14.28 -1.98
CA LEU A 121 -9.54 -13.96 -3.28
C LEU A 121 -8.13 -14.56 -3.46
N ALA A 122 -7.57 -15.18 -2.44
CA ALA A 122 -6.22 -15.75 -2.47
C ALA A 122 -6.15 -17.13 -3.16
N GLY A 123 -7.24 -17.62 -3.76
CA GLY A 123 -7.24 -18.87 -4.53
C GLY A 123 -6.89 -20.12 -3.70
N GLY A 124 -7.25 -20.13 -2.42
CA GLY A 124 -6.94 -21.25 -1.50
C GLY A 124 -5.54 -21.20 -0.88
N ARG A 125 -4.73 -20.18 -1.17
CA ARG A 125 -3.44 -19.96 -0.52
C ARG A 125 -3.62 -19.60 0.95
N ALA A 126 -2.92 -20.31 1.83
CA ALA A 126 -2.79 -19.96 3.24
C ALA A 126 -1.78 -18.82 3.46
N PRO A 127 -1.93 -17.99 4.51
CA PRO A 127 -0.93 -16.98 4.87
C PRO A 127 0.42 -17.64 5.17
N SER A 128 1.51 -16.95 4.85
CA SER A 128 2.84 -17.40 5.26
C SER A 128 2.98 -17.36 6.77
N SER A 129 3.66 -18.35 7.37
CA SER A 129 3.84 -18.44 8.82
C SER A 129 4.76 -17.36 9.44
N GLY A 130 5.28 -16.41 8.66
CA GLY A 130 6.16 -15.33 9.12
C GLY A 130 5.74 -13.95 8.60
N SER A 131 5.88 -12.92 9.44
CA SER A 131 5.71 -11.52 9.05
C SER A 131 6.99 -11.00 8.39
N GLY A 132 6.92 -10.66 7.10
CA GLY A 132 7.93 -9.89 6.37
C GLY A 132 9.27 -10.58 6.13
N LEU A 133 9.55 -10.99 4.90
CA LEU A 133 10.90 -11.39 4.49
C LEU A 133 11.66 -10.15 4.01
N VAL A 134 12.70 -9.76 4.75
CA VAL A 134 13.63 -8.71 4.32
C VAL A 134 14.77 -9.35 3.53
N TRP A 135 14.96 -8.89 2.30
CA TRP A 135 16.08 -9.22 1.43
C TRP A 135 16.95 -7.99 1.26
N GLY A 136 18.25 -8.09 1.57
CA GLY A 136 19.21 -7.02 1.36
C GLY A 136 20.55 -7.57 0.90
N HIS A 137 21.15 -6.96 -0.12
CA HIS A 137 22.53 -7.25 -0.50
C HIS A 137 23.43 -6.59 0.55
N LYS A 138 24.03 -7.37 1.46
CA LYS A 138 25.15 -6.89 2.25
C LYS A 138 26.37 -6.93 1.35
N ASP A 139 26.71 -5.79 0.74
CA ASP A 139 28.09 -5.59 0.31
C ASP A 139 28.94 -5.68 1.58
N LYS A 140 29.69 -6.78 1.70
CA LYS A 140 30.79 -6.86 2.65
C LYS A 140 31.91 -6.02 2.05
N GLU A 141 32.25 -4.92 2.72
CA GLU A 141 33.55 -4.26 2.55
C GLU A 141 34.70 -5.23 2.85
#